data_AF-A0A2D9T785-F1
#
_entry.id   AF-A0A2D9T785-F1
#
_cell.length_a   1.000
_cell.length_b   1.000
_cell.length_c   1.000
_cell.angle_alpha   90.00
_cell.angle_beta   90.00
_cell.angle_gamma   90.00
#
_symmetry.space_group_name_H-M   'P 1'
#
loop_
_entity.id
_entity.type
_entity.pdbx_description
1 polymer ?
#
loop_
_entity_poly.entity_id
_entity_poly.type
_entity_poly.pdbx_seq_one_letter_code
_entity_poly.pdbx_strand_id
1 'polypeptide(L)'
;MTSTYIHIAKNYSPRLGGRYVRDGKFSGEDFRDRVLRPAFLANDKVSMNIDGTENISASFYEEALGGLVAEFGLKAVLEKLTIVAVERGYLVPRLLRWMEQREAQRVAKTAANA
;
A
#
# COMPACT_ATOMS: atom_id res chain seq x y z
N MET A 1 0.88 15.19 -17.22
CA MET A 1 0.93 14.00 -16.36
C MET A 1 1.19 14.47 -14.94
N THR A 2 0.30 14.15 -14.00
CA THR A 2 0.47 14.51 -12.58
C THR A 2 1.16 13.38 -11.83
N SER A 3 2.15 13.74 -11.01
CA SER A 3 2.88 12.79 -10.17
C SER A 3 2.95 13.31 -8.75
N THR A 4 2.94 12.38 -7.79
CA THR A 4 3.09 12.71 -6.38
C THR A 4 4.05 11.75 -5.70
N TYR A 5 4.64 12.24 -4.60
CA TYR A 5 5.63 11.52 -3.81
C TYR A 5 5.18 11.48 -2.35
N ILE A 6 5.05 10.28 -1.80
CA ILE A 6 4.63 10.02 -0.41
C ILE A 6 5.83 9.43 0.31
N HIS A 7 6.39 10.14 1.27
CA HIS A 7 7.39 9.60 2.17
C HIS A 7 6.71 9.19 3.48
N ILE A 8 6.48 7.89 3.70
CA ILE A 8 5.65 7.40 4.81
C ILE A 8 6.12 7.95 6.17
N ALA A 9 7.43 7.87 6.45
CA ALA A 9 7.97 8.36 7.71
C ALA A 9 7.77 9.87 7.97
N LYS A 10 7.75 10.69 6.91
CA LYS A 10 7.65 12.16 7.01
C LYS A 10 6.23 12.70 6.83
N ASN A 11 5.46 12.08 5.93
CA ASN A 11 4.11 12.52 5.58
C ASN A 11 3.01 11.83 6.38
N TYR A 12 3.32 10.73 7.08
CA TYR A 12 2.34 9.96 7.85
C TYR A 12 2.82 9.64 9.26
N SER A 13 3.80 8.73 9.40
CA SER A 13 4.38 8.36 10.69
C SER A 13 5.66 7.55 10.51
N PRO A 14 6.72 7.79 11.31
CA PRO A 14 7.90 6.93 11.34
C PRO A 14 7.62 5.56 11.97
N ARG A 15 6.60 5.44 12.84
CA ARG A 15 6.20 4.19 13.49
C ARG A 15 4.86 3.71 12.94
N LEU A 16 4.86 2.52 12.34
CA LEU A 16 3.70 1.93 11.67
C LEU A 16 2.91 1.02 12.62
N GLY A 17 1.58 1.12 12.56
CA GLY A 17 0.64 0.36 13.37
C GLY A 17 0.23 -0.99 12.76
N GLY A 18 -0.94 -1.48 13.19
CA GLY A 18 -1.54 -2.73 12.73
C GLY A 18 -2.35 -2.59 11.43
N ARG A 19 -3.29 -3.52 11.21
CA ARG A 19 -4.17 -3.49 10.03
C ARG A 19 -5.21 -2.38 10.14
N TYR A 20 -6.04 -2.42 11.17
CA TYR A 20 -7.28 -1.64 11.25
C TYR A 20 -7.16 -0.44 12.19
N VAL A 21 -7.92 0.63 11.91
CA VAL A 21 -8.00 1.85 12.75
C VAL A 21 -8.42 1.51 14.19
N ARG A 22 -9.30 0.51 14.35
CA ARG A 22 -9.76 0.04 15.65
C ARG A 22 -8.68 -0.61 16.52
N ASP A 23 -7.59 -1.08 15.90
CA ASP A 23 -6.50 -1.78 16.61
C ASP A 23 -5.42 -0.81 17.10
N GLY A 24 -5.51 0.48 16.74
CA GLY A 24 -4.58 1.51 17.19
C GLY A 24 -4.30 2.58 16.13
N LYS A 25 -3.46 3.54 16.52
CA LYS A 25 -3.04 4.65 15.64
C LYS A 25 -2.13 4.17 14.52
N PHE A 26 -2.10 4.93 13.44
CA PHE A 26 -1.22 4.73 12.29
C PHE A 26 -1.37 3.37 11.61
N SER A 27 -2.60 2.86 11.52
CA SER A 27 -2.91 1.58 10.90
C SER A 27 -2.76 1.62 9.37
N GLY A 28 -2.71 0.44 8.74
CA GLY A 28 -2.67 0.32 7.28
C GLY A 28 -3.95 0.84 6.62
N GLU A 29 -5.10 0.60 7.26
CA GLU A 29 -6.40 1.15 6.86
C GLU A 29 -6.41 2.69 6.90
N ASP A 30 -5.93 3.30 8.00
CA ASP A 30 -5.85 4.76 8.14
C ASP A 30 -4.96 5.37 7.05
N PHE A 31 -3.79 4.78 6.81
CA PHE A 31 -2.86 5.23 5.77
C PHE A 31 -3.46 5.10 4.37
N ARG A 32 -4.11 3.96 4.07
CA ARG A 32 -4.77 3.73 2.79
C ARG A 32 -5.81 4.80 2.53
N ASP A 33 -6.70 5.02 3.48
CA ASP A 33 -7.90 5.82 3.24
C ASP A 33 -7.62 7.32 3.26
N ARG A 34 -6.63 7.77 4.03
CA ARG A 34 -6.31 9.19 4.17
C ARG A 34 -5.17 9.68 3.30
N VAL A 35 -4.26 8.80 2.89
CA VAL A 35 -3.04 9.19 2.18
C VAL A 35 -2.92 8.50 0.84
N LEU A 36 -2.85 7.16 0.83
CA LEU A 36 -2.49 6.41 -0.38
C LEU A 36 -3.61 6.42 -1.43
N ARG A 37 -4.86 6.13 -1.05
CA ARG A 37 -6.02 6.08 -1.97
C ARG A 37 -6.32 7.46 -2.57
N PRO A 38 -6.38 8.58 -1.80
CA PRO A 38 -6.55 9.90 -2.38
C PRO A 38 -5.44 10.26 -3.37
N ALA A 39 -4.18 9.97 -3.03
CA ALA A 39 -3.05 10.23 -3.93
C ALA A 39 -3.13 9.39 -5.22
N PHE A 40 -3.54 8.13 -5.13
CA PHE A 40 -3.70 7.22 -6.26
C PHE A 40 -4.81 7.66 -7.23
N LEU A 41 -5.92 8.18 -6.71
CA LEU A 41 -7.04 8.69 -7.50
C LEU A 41 -6.72 10.03 -8.17
N ALA A 42 -6.01 10.93 -7.47
CA ALA A 42 -5.75 12.29 -7.95
C ALA A 42 -4.55 12.40 -8.92
N ASN A 43 -3.73 11.35 -9.04
CA ASN A 43 -2.48 11.42 -9.81
C ASN A 43 -2.33 10.28 -10.82
N ASP A 44 -1.60 10.56 -11.90
CA ASP A 44 -1.23 9.55 -12.90
C ASP A 44 -0.16 8.59 -12.38
N LYS A 45 0.76 9.10 -11.54
CA LYS A 45 1.85 8.33 -10.92
C LYS A 45 1.98 8.66 -9.43
N VAL A 46 2.23 7.63 -8.63
CA VAL A 46 2.49 7.74 -7.18
C VAL A 46 3.80 7.04 -6.86
N SER A 47 4.72 7.73 -6.21
CA SER A 47 5.92 7.12 -5.62
C SER A 47 5.76 7.06 -4.11
N MET A 48 5.76 5.86 -3.53
CA MET A 48 5.64 5.64 -2.10
C MET A 48 6.99 5.20 -1.53
N ASN A 49 7.65 6.09 -0.78
CA ASN A 49 8.88 5.81 -0.08
C ASN A 49 8.64 5.28 1.33
N ILE A 50 9.19 4.09 1.60
CA ILE A 50 9.07 3.38 2.89
C ILE A 50 10.30 3.54 3.80
N ASP A 51 11.35 4.21 3.33
CA ASP A 51 12.57 4.48 4.10
C ASP A 51 12.29 5.40 5.30
N GLY A 52 13.15 5.34 6.31
CA GLY A 52 13.00 6.10 7.55
C GLY A 52 11.88 5.60 8.48
N THR A 53 11.20 4.50 8.14
CA THR A 53 10.27 3.83 9.06
C THR A 53 11.03 3.01 10.12
N GLU A 54 10.75 3.26 11.39
CA GLU A 54 11.42 2.63 12.53
C GLU A 54 11.21 1.11 12.56
N ASN A 55 10.02 0.64 12.13
CA ASN A 55 9.63 -0.75 12.16
C ASN A 55 9.08 -1.24 10.80
N ILE A 56 9.12 -2.56 10.61
CA ILE A 56 8.49 -3.23 9.47
C ILE A 56 7.21 -3.88 9.98
N SER A 57 6.06 -3.32 9.62
CA SER A 57 4.75 -3.89 9.95
C SER A 57 4.15 -4.60 8.74
N ALA A 58 4.27 -5.93 8.68
CA ALA A 58 3.67 -6.74 7.61
C ALA A 58 2.16 -6.49 7.50
N SER A 59 1.48 -6.50 8.65
CA SER A 59 0.06 -6.19 8.79
C SER A 59 -0.32 -4.84 8.19
N PHE A 60 0.46 -3.78 8.45
CA PHE A 60 0.23 -2.46 7.87
C PHE A 60 0.26 -2.52 6.34
N TYR A 61 1.31 -3.10 5.76
CA TYR A 61 1.49 -3.12 4.31
C TYR A 61 0.47 -4.00 3.60
N GLU A 62 0.13 -5.15 4.19
CA GLU A 62 -0.91 -6.04 3.66
C GLU A 62 -2.28 -5.34 3.60
N GLU A 63 -2.64 -4.58 4.63
CA GLU A 63 -3.91 -3.85 4.64
C GLU A 63 -3.88 -2.65 3.69
N ALA A 64 -2.79 -1.88 3.70
CA ALA A 64 -2.68 -0.69 2.86
C ALA A 64 -2.61 -1.01 1.36
N LEU A 65 -1.64 -1.83 0.96
CA LEU A 65 -1.43 -2.20 -0.44
C LEU A 65 -2.47 -3.22 -0.90
N GLY A 66 -2.79 -4.20 -0.04
CA GLY A 66 -3.80 -5.20 -0.37
C GLY A 66 -5.21 -4.62 -0.44
N GLY A 67 -5.54 -3.63 0.40
CA GLY A 67 -6.80 -2.89 0.27
C GLY A 67 -6.88 -2.14 -1.07
N LEU A 68 -5.79 -1.48 -1.46
CA LEU A 68 -5.71 -0.78 -2.75
C LEU A 68 -5.85 -1.75 -3.94
N VAL A 69 -5.20 -2.92 -3.89
CA VAL A 69 -5.34 -3.97 -4.91
C VAL A 69 -6.77 -4.53 -4.95
N ALA A 70 -7.42 -4.71 -3.80
CA ALA A 70 -8.79 -5.20 -3.74
C ALA A 70 -9.77 -4.23 -4.45
N GLU A 71 -9.52 -2.93 -4.36
CA GLU A 71 -10.36 -1.88 -4.96
C GLU A 71 -10.07 -1.67 -6.45
N PHE A 72 -8.80 -1.57 -6.85
CA PHE A 72 -8.41 -1.17 -8.21
C PHE A 72 -7.85 -2.30 -9.09
N GLY A 73 -7.53 -3.45 -8.49
CA GLY A 73 -6.86 -4.56 -9.15
C GLY A 73 -5.35 -4.36 -9.30
N LEU A 74 -4.61 -5.47 -9.27
CA LEU A 74 -3.13 -5.44 -9.26
C LEU A 74 -2.52 -4.70 -10.44
N LYS A 75 -3.02 -4.93 -11.66
CA LYS A 75 -2.47 -4.33 -12.88
C LYS A 75 -2.48 -2.79 -12.79
N ALA A 76 -3.63 -2.20 -12.46
CA ALA A 76 -3.76 -0.75 -12.35
C ALA A 76 -2.85 -0.19 -11.24
N VAL A 77 -2.73 -0.91 -10.12
CA VAL A 77 -1.85 -0.50 -9.02
C VAL A 77 -0.38 -0.53 -9.47
N LEU A 78 0.10 -1.60 -10.10
CA LEU A 78 1.49 -1.69 -10.56
C LEU A 78 1.84 -0.69 -11.66
N GLU A 79 0.88 -0.33 -12.52
CA GLU A 79 1.08 0.68 -13.56
C GLU A 79 1.25 2.09 -12.98
N LYS A 80 0.61 2.41 -11.84
CA LYS A 80 0.59 3.76 -11.27
C LYS A 80 1.49 3.94 -10.04
N LEU A 81 1.62 2.91 -9.20
CA LEU A 81 2.32 2.97 -7.91
C LEU A 81 3.73 2.39 -8.04
N THR A 82 4.73 3.18 -7.67
CA THR A 82 6.12 2.75 -7.52
C THR A 82 6.51 2.76 -6.04
N ILE A 83 7.08 1.67 -5.55
CA ILE A 83 7.59 1.57 -4.18
C ILE A 83 9.08 1.94 -4.20
N VAL A 84 9.45 2.94 -3.39
CA VAL A 84 10.83 3.38 -3.20
C VAL A 84 11.32 2.86 -1.85
N ALA A 85 12.44 2.12 -1.85
CA ALA A 85 13.04 1.55 -0.66
C ALA A 85 14.56 1.43 -0.85
N VAL A 86 15.30 2.50 -0.57
CA VAL A 86 16.77 2.52 -0.70
C VAL A 86 17.42 1.82 0.49
N GLU A 87 16.93 2.06 1.70
CA GLU A 87 17.50 1.50 2.94
C GLU A 87 17.17 0.01 3.09
N ARG A 88 15.98 -0.39 2.62
CA ARG A 88 15.43 -1.74 2.83
C ARG A 88 14.86 -2.33 1.54
N GLY A 89 15.63 -2.26 0.45
CA GLY A 89 15.20 -2.72 -0.89
C GLY A 89 14.71 -4.17 -0.95
N TYR A 90 15.18 -5.05 -0.06
CA TYR A 90 14.72 -6.44 0.06
C TYR A 90 13.22 -6.56 0.41
N LEU A 91 12.59 -5.50 0.91
CA LEU A 91 11.15 -5.49 1.20
C LEU A 91 10.31 -5.37 -0.07
N VAL A 92 10.80 -4.73 -1.13
CA VAL A 92 10.01 -4.50 -2.35
C VAL A 92 9.49 -5.81 -2.94
N PRO A 93 10.32 -6.86 -3.17
CA PRO A 93 9.82 -8.15 -3.65
C PRO A 93 8.79 -8.79 -2.70
N ARG A 94 8.90 -8.56 -1.39
CA ARG A 94 7.94 -9.10 -0.41
C ARG A 94 6.59 -8.38 -0.50
N LEU A 95 6.60 -7.05 -0.63
CA LEU A 95 5.40 -6.25 -0.80
C LEU A 95 4.66 -6.61 -2.09
N LEU A 96 5.40 -6.77 -3.20
CA LEU A 96 4.84 -7.21 -4.48
C LEU A 96 4.17 -8.58 -4.37
N ARG A 97 4.82 -9.56 -3.72
CA ARG A 97 4.20 -10.88 -3.49
C ARG A 97 2.90 -10.82 -2.70
N TRP A 98 2.81 -9.96 -1.69
CA TRP A 98 1.56 -9.78 -0.93
C TRP A 98 0.45 -9.18 -1.78
N MET A 99 0.78 -8.23 -2.67
CA MET A 99 -0.16 -7.67 -3.63
C MET A 99 -0.67 -8.74 -4.62
N GLU A 100 0.22 -9.58 -5.13
CA GLU A 100 -0.13 -10.72 -6.01
C GLU A 100 -1.06 -11.72 -5.32
N GLN A 101 -0.76 -12.09 -4.07
CA GLN A 101 -1.62 -12.98 -3.28
C GLN A 101 -3.02 -12.38 -3.07
N ARG A 102 -3.10 -11.08 -2.82
CA ARG A 102 -4.39 -10.39 -2.68
C ARG A 102 -5.18 -10.37 -3.99
N GLU A 103 -4.51 -10.18 -5.12
CA GLU A 103 -5.14 -10.24 -6.43
C GLU A 103 -5.74 -11.61 -6.72
N ALA A 104 -5.02 -12.68 -6.40
CA ALA A 104 -5.53 -14.05 -6.55
C ALA A 104 -6.82 -14.25 -5.73
N GLN A 105 -6.88 -13.71 -4.50
CA GLN A 105 -8.09 -13.74 -3.68
C GLN A 105 -9.23 -12.90 -4.29
N ARG A 106 -8.92 -11.74 -4.87
CA ARG A 106 -9.89 -10.86 -5.53
C ARG A 106 -10.53 -11.57 -6.72
N VAL A 107 -9.73 -12.17 -7.60
CA VAL A 107 -10.18 -12.90 -8.79
C VAL A 107 -11.01 -14.13 -8.39
N ALA A 108 -10.57 -14.91 -7.41
CA ALA A 108 -11.30 -16.08 -6.94
C ALA A 108 -12.68 -15.71 -6.38
N LYS A 109 -12.80 -14.61 -5.63
CA LYS A 109 -14.08 -14.11 -5.11
C LYS A 109 -15.00 -13.60 -6.22
N THR A 110 -14.47 -12.93 -7.24
CA THR A 110 -15.27 -12.50 -8.40
C THR A 110 -15.82 -13.70 -9.16
N ALA A 111 -15.00 -14.75 -9.36
CA ALA A 111 -15.44 -15.97 -10.05
C ALA A 111 -16.47 -16.79 -9.26
N ALA A 112 -16.43 -16.76 -7.93
CA ALA A 112 -17.40 -17.45 -7.07
C ALA A 112 -18.77 -16.75 -6.99
N ASN A 113 -18.84 -15.48 -7.38
CA ASN A 113 -20.06 -14.65 -7.33
C ASN A 113 -20.68 -14.38 -8.71
N ALA A 114 -20.12 -14.96 -9.77
CA ALA A 114 -20.59 -14.87 -11.15
C ALA A 114 -21.37 -16.14 -11.53
#